data_AF-A0A7X8U6N4-F1
#
_entry.id   AF-A0A7X8U6N4-F1
#
_cell.length_a   1.000
_cell.length_b   1.000
_cell.length_c   1.000
_cell.angle_alpha   90.00
_cell.angle_beta   90.00
_cell.angle_gamma   90.00
#
_symmetry.space_group_name_H-M   'P 1'
#
loop_
_entity.id
_entity.type
_entity.pdbx_description
1 polymer ?
#
loop_
_entity_poly.entity_id
_entity_poly.type
_entity_poly.pdbx_seq_one_letter_code
_entity_poly.pdbx_strand_id
1 'polypeptide(L)'
;MQNLLQRWQDLPREDLFSFWRNEAQLKKELRQSLSGYREIKIQSSSQYVFLRQSLAYGEYKPVFMQILFFNLDSLAVQNELLHGSLQLCEEFLRYLPSAIAAEKSSPHSLQFLINLYRDDFKDCYEAILAVLGEEECAYLLERTANPKLRNQLKSRCSQLVQEQAESHHGLLQPVTVSNHPTLYGDKIDLLIKSVRSLTFAPEKQPENLIFHLNQYLDAAEQLYMLGMLNECLALLQVVYQQWITGREELHPEDNNQLYKSIRRLLSKSLSIYALLGSCTPYKFSQDLYRQYFPELQAENSARVYLNAYQNLLINLNGNAQNTWLEMNHLFLQLEPGEDDWLAAYFINDTQFDENTLNRLLAKIDRDLAVLPHRAFTAMEILRFLAHRQKILMSKALAGRLLQNYLALYKWIPAAPFFNRDIYTQLAPSADSDLQNEAEKQWSTASKYTRHSIQDLYLNHPDRFKAENNIFLQQMLLGSFLGVK
;
A
#
# COMPACT_ATOMS: atom_id res chain seq x y z
N MET A 1 14.09 10.31 26.59
CA MET A 1 15.52 10.01 26.78
C MET A 1 16.45 11.23 26.75
N GLN A 2 16.20 12.27 25.94
CA GLN A 2 17.08 13.47 25.85
C GLN A 2 17.33 14.17 27.20
N ASN A 3 16.31 14.28 28.06
CA ASN A 3 16.45 14.86 29.40
C ASN A 3 17.44 14.11 30.30
N LEU A 4 17.59 12.79 30.12
CA LEU A 4 18.57 11.98 30.87
C LEU A 4 20.01 12.28 30.40
N LEU A 5 20.20 12.54 29.11
CA LEU A 5 21.50 12.96 28.57
C LEU A 5 21.92 14.35 29.07
N GLN A 6 20.97 15.28 29.18
CA GLN A 6 21.20 16.60 29.77
C GLN A 6 21.56 16.48 31.27
N ARG A 7 20.76 15.74 32.04
CA ARG A 7 21.04 15.47 33.47
C ARG A 7 22.41 14.85 33.70
N TRP A 8 22.88 13.98 32.80
CA TRP A 8 24.22 13.40 32.88
C TRP A 8 25.33 14.44 32.65
N GLN A 9 25.15 15.36 31.71
CA GLN A 9 26.12 16.43 31.45
C GLN A 9 26.25 17.39 32.63
N ASP A 10 25.15 17.64 33.34
CA ASP A 10 25.08 18.54 34.48
C ASP A 10 25.55 17.90 35.81
N LEU A 11 26.00 16.65 35.80
CA LEU A 11 26.46 15.98 37.02
C LEU A 11 27.73 16.65 37.59
N PRO A 12 27.75 16.97 38.89
CA PRO A 12 28.92 17.54 39.55
C PRO A 12 30.08 16.52 39.53
N ARG A 13 31.28 16.99 39.19
CA ARG A 13 32.48 16.16 39.03
C ARG A 13 33.45 16.21 40.22
N GLU A 14 33.04 16.86 41.31
CA GLU A 14 33.90 17.13 42.46
C GLU A 14 34.15 15.89 43.33
N ASP A 15 33.17 14.98 43.42
CA ASP A 15 33.31 13.68 44.10
C ASP A 15 33.11 12.50 43.12
N LEU A 16 34.18 11.74 42.94
CA LEU A 16 34.24 10.59 42.03
C LEU A 16 33.21 9.50 42.40
N PHE A 17 33.02 9.21 43.69
CA PHE A 17 32.14 8.13 44.12
C PHE A 17 30.66 8.50 43.95
N SER A 18 30.30 9.74 44.30
CA SER A 18 28.96 10.28 44.04
C SER A 18 28.66 10.36 42.54
N PHE A 19 29.65 10.78 41.74
CA PHE A 19 29.52 10.81 40.28
C PHE A 19 29.22 9.41 39.71
N TRP A 20 30.00 8.38 40.07
CA TRP A 20 29.77 7.01 39.57
C TRP A 20 28.43 6.43 40.02
N ARG A 21 28.00 6.72 41.26
CA ARG A 21 26.69 6.27 41.76
C ARG A 21 25.55 6.89 40.95
N ASN A 22 25.62 8.19 40.71
CA ASN A 22 24.62 8.91 39.94
C ASN A 22 24.64 8.51 38.47
N GLU A 23 25.83 8.30 37.88
CA GLU A 23 25.98 7.79 36.52
C GLU A 23 25.34 6.40 36.38
N ALA A 24 25.62 5.48 37.30
CA ALA A 24 25.02 4.14 37.29
C ALA A 24 23.48 4.18 37.41
N GLN A 25 22.95 5.09 38.22
CA GLN A 25 21.50 5.30 38.33
C GLN A 25 20.91 5.82 37.01
N LEU A 26 21.55 6.80 36.37
CA LEU A 26 21.11 7.31 35.07
C LEU A 26 21.17 6.23 33.98
N LYS A 27 22.20 5.36 33.98
CA LYS A 27 22.27 4.20 33.07
C LYS A 27 21.09 3.25 33.27
N LYS A 28 20.66 3.03 34.52
CA LYS A 28 19.49 2.21 34.84
C LYS A 28 18.18 2.87 34.40
N GLU A 29 18.00 4.16 34.70
CA GLU A 29 16.82 4.93 34.27
C GLU A 29 16.70 4.92 32.74
N LEU A 30 17.82 5.08 32.03
CA LEU A 30 17.85 5.09 30.57
C LEU A 30 17.47 3.74 29.95
N ARG A 31 17.86 2.62 30.56
CA ARG A 31 17.43 1.26 30.16
C ARG A 31 15.95 0.99 30.46
N GLN A 32 15.36 1.69 31.41
CA GLN A 32 13.94 1.59 31.75
C GLN A 32 13.06 2.51 30.89
N SER A 33 13.62 3.60 30.36
CA SER A 33 12.91 4.56 29.51
C SER A 33 13.38 4.48 28.05
N LEU A 34 13.15 3.36 27.37
CA LEU A 34 13.59 3.19 25.96
C LEU A 34 12.66 3.88 24.94
N SER A 35 11.53 4.44 25.39
CA SER A 35 10.63 5.22 24.54
C SER A 35 11.23 6.59 24.17
N GLY A 36 11.01 7.01 22.92
CA GLY A 36 11.52 8.29 22.41
C GLY A 36 12.99 8.27 21.98
N TYR A 37 13.52 7.12 21.54
CA TYR A 37 14.89 7.00 21.03
C TYR A 37 15.13 7.83 19.76
N ARG A 38 14.10 8.03 18.92
CA ARG A 38 14.17 8.82 17.68
C ARG A 38 14.45 10.32 17.93
N GLU A 39 14.07 10.82 19.10
CA GLU A 39 14.22 12.24 19.47
C GLU A 39 15.60 12.54 20.07
N ILE A 40 16.43 11.51 20.29
CA ILE A 40 17.76 11.70 20.86
C ILE A 40 18.67 12.38 19.85
N LYS A 41 19.29 13.47 20.26
CA LYS A 41 20.34 14.16 19.49
C LYS A 41 21.67 14.15 20.23
N ILE A 42 22.67 13.48 19.63
CA ILE A 42 24.03 13.37 20.16
C ILE A 42 24.84 14.60 19.72
N GLN A 43 25.13 15.47 20.68
CA GLN A 43 25.81 16.74 20.48
C GLN A 43 27.32 16.67 20.77
N SER A 44 27.81 15.61 21.42
CA SER A 44 29.21 15.50 21.83
C SER A 44 29.70 14.04 21.91
N SER A 45 31.02 13.85 21.75
CA SER A 45 31.70 12.55 21.96
C SER A 45 31.42 11.95 23.34
N SER A 46 31.31 12.79 24.38
CA SER A 46 31.07 12.34 25.74
C SER A 46 29.67 11.73 25.90
N GLN A 47 28.64 12.32 25.29
CA GLN A 47 27.29 11.73 25.22
C GLN A 47 27.28 10.41 24.44
N TYR A 48 28.02 10.32 23.34
CA TYR A 48 28.17 9.07 22.58
C TYR A 48 28.76 7.96 23.48
N VAL A 49 29.85 8.25 24.19
CA VAL A 49 30.52 7.27 25.07
C VAL A 49 29.57 6.81 26.18
N PHE A 50 28.81 7.73 26.78
CA PHE A 50 27.81 7.39 27.79
C PHE A 50 26.73 6.44 27.23
N LEU A 51 26.16 6.74 26.06
CA LEU A 51 25.17 5.89 25.41
C LEU A 51 25.75 4.53 25.04
N ARG A 52 26.98 4.50 24.51
CA ARG A 52 27.68 3.26 24.17
C ARG A 52 27.83 2.36 25.39
N GLN A 53 28.31 2.90 26.51
CA GLN A 53 28.45 2.14 27.75
C GLN A 53 27.10 1.68 28.34
N SER A 54 26.03 2.41 28.04
CA SER A 54 24.69 2.14 28.58
C SER A 54 23.97 1.05 27.79
N LEU A 55 24.06 1.09 26.46
CA LEU A 55 23.17 0.38 25.55
C LEU A 55 23.87 -0.49 24.49
N ALA A 56 25.16 -0.31 24.20
CA ALA A 56 25.81 -1.01 23.08
C ALA A 56 26.02 -2.53 23.32
N TYR A 57 25.75 -3.02 24.54
CA TYR A 57 25.97 -4.40 24.94
C TYR A 57 24.69 -5.03 25.51
N GLY A 58 24.48 -6.32 25.22
CA GLY A 58 23.33 -7.08 25.70
C GLY A 58 22.04 -6.80 24.92
N GLU A 59 20.90 -6.92 25.59
CA GLU A 59 19.55 -6.86 25.01
C GLU A 59 19.18 -5.48 24.43
N TYR A 60 19.84 -4.41 24.87
CA TYR A 60 19.53 -3.03 24.46
C TYR A 60 20.28 -2.55 23.22
N LYS A 61 21.14 -3.41 22.66
CA LYS A 61 21.97 -3.12 21.49
C LYS A 61 21.16 -2.65 20.26
N PRO A 62 19.99 -3.23 19.92
CA PRO A 62 19.20 -2.75 18.78
C PRO A 62 18.78 -1.28 18.92
N VAL A 63 18.39 -0.86 20.12
CA VAL A 63 18.01 0.54 20.40
C VAL A 63 19.22 1.46 20.23
N PHE A 64 20.40 1.03 20.67
CA PHE A 64 21.64 1.78 20.43
C PHE A 64 21.92 1.97 18.92
N MET A 65 21.77 0.92 18.12
CA MET A 65 21.97 1.00 16.66
C MET A 65 20.97 1.94 16.00
N GLN A 66 19.71 1.95 16.44
CA GLN A 66 18.71 2.92 15.97
C GLN A 66 19.10 4.36 16.33
N ILE A 67 19.52 4.61 17.58
CA ILE A 67 19.96 5.95 18.00
C ILE A 67 21.15 6.42 17.17
N LEU A 68 22.11 5.53 16.88
CA LEU A 68 23.23 5.85 16.00
C LEU A 68 22.73 6.27 14.62
N PHE A 69 21.84 5.49 14.02
CA PHE A 69 21.29 5.76 12.69
C PHE A 69 20.71 7.18 12.55
N PHE A 70 19.89 7.62 13.51
CA PHE A 70 19.27 8.97 13.52
C PHE A 70 20.22 10.13 13.87
N ASN A 71 21.49 9.81 14.17
CA ASN A 71 22.51 10.78 14.57
C ASN A 71 23.76 10.71 13.69
N LEU A 72 23.72 9.99 12.57
CA LEU A 72 24.86 9.85 11.67
C LEU A 72 25.20 11.13 10.90
N ASP A 73 24.29 12.10 10.87
CA ASP A 73 24.50 13.48 10.44
C ASP A 73 25.49 14.24 11.35
N SER A 74 25.72 13.76 12.58
CA SER A 74 26.68 14.35 13.51
C SER A 74 28.11 13.83 13.27
N LEU A 75 29.04 14.73 12.96
CA LEU A 75 30.48 14.40 12.84
C LEU A 75 31.06 13.78 14.12
N ALA A 76 30.54 14.15 15.29
CA ALA A 76 30.98 13.55 16.56
C ALA A 76 30.69 12.04 16.58
N VAL A 77 29.51 11.63 16.12
CA VAL A 77 29.12 10.21 16.05
C VAL A 77 29.92 9.46 15.00
N GLN A 78 30.11 10.06 13.82
CA GLN A 78 30.93 9.46 12.76
C GLN A 78 32.38 9.24 13.22
N ASN A 79 32.99 10.24 13.87
CA ASN A 79 34.36 10.15 14.37
C ASN A 79 34.51 9.10 15.47
N GLU A 80 33.56 9.02 16.41
CA GLU A 80 33.60 8.00 17.46
C GLU A 80 33.36 6.59 16.93
N LEU A 81 32.57 6.43 15.86
CA LEU A 81 32.41 5.14 15.17
C LEU A 81 33.69 4.73 14.42
N LEU A 82 34.34 5.68 13.73
CA LEU A 82 35.57 5.44 12.97
C LEU A 82 36.77 5.06 13.87
N HIS A 83 36.89 5.73 15.01
CA HIS A 83 37.99 5.53 15.97
C HIS A 83 37.61 4.57 17.11
N GLY A 84 36.38 4.09 17.12
CA GLY A 84 35.83 3.20 18.15
C GLY A 84 36.23 1.74 17.97
N SER A 85 35.46 0.86 18.61
CA SER A 85 35.64 -0.59 18.45
C SER A 85 35.32 -1.03 17.02
N LEU A 86 36.28 -1.70 16.37
CA LEU A 86 36.11 -2.23 15.01
C LEU A 86 34.91 -3.17 14.91
N GLN A 87 34.71 -4.00 15.95
CA GLN A 87 33.57 -4.91 16.05
C GLN A 87 32.23 -4.16 16.08
N LEU A 88 32.15 -3.07 16.85
CA LEU A 88 30.91 -2.28 16.97
C LEU A 88 30.58 -1.58 15.64
N CYS A 89 31.60 -1.08 14.94
CA CYS A 89 31.44 -0.47 13.63
C CYS A 89 30.95 -1.50 12.61
N GLU A 90 31.56 -2.68 12.57
CA GLU A 90 31.16 -3.78 11.68
C GLU A 90 29.72 -4.25 11.93
N GLU A 91 29.33 -4.43 13.20
CA GLU A 91 27.97 -4.79 13.59
C GLU A 91 26.96 -3.70 13.20
N PHE A 92 27.34 -2.43 13.34
CA PHE A 92 26.50 -1.33 12.88
C PHE A 92 26.35 -1.31 11.36
N LEU A 93 27.44 -1.53 10.61
CA LEU A 93 27.40 -1.61 9.14
C LEU A 93 26.54 -2.79 8.66
N ARG A 94 26.54 -3.92 9.38
CA ARG A 94 25.62 -5.05 9.10
C ARG A 94 24.16 -4.73 9.38
N TYR A 95 23.89 -3.84 10.35
CA TYR A 95 22.55 -3.39 10.68
C TYR A 95 21.98 -2.40 9.64
N LEU A 96 22.82 -1.55 9.05
CA LEU A 96 22.41 -0.47 8.14
C LEU A 96 21.48 -0.86 6.98
N PRO A 97 21.70 -1.97 6.24
CA PRO A 97 20.80 -2.35 5.15
C PRO A 97 19.34 -2.42 5.61
N SER A 98 19.08 -3.04 6.76
CA SER A 98 17.73 -3.16 7.32
C SER A 98 17.14 -1.81 7.74
N ALA A 99 17.96 -0.92 8.30
CA ALA A 99 17.53 0.38 8.78
C ALA A 99 17.22 1.35 7.63
N ILE A 100 18.07 1.39 6.61
CA ILE A 100 17.89 2.22 5.41
C ILE A 100 16.60 1.84 4.69
N ALA A 101 16.34 0.53 4.55
CA ALA A 101 15.16 0.03 3.89
C ALA A 101 13.87 0.33 4.66
N ALA A 102 13.90 0.26 5.99
CA ALA A 102 12.74 0.54 6.84
C ALA A 102 12.36 2.03 6.87
N GLU A 103 13.34 2.93 6.96
CA GLU A 103 13.08 4.37 7.13
C GLU A 103 12.89 5.12 5.80
N LYS A 104 13.07 4.47 4.64
CA LYS A 104 13.03 5.11 3.29
C LYS A 104 13.83 6.41 3.27
N SER A 105 15.08 6.31 3.73
CA SER A 105 15.95 7.46 3.96
C SER A 105 16.23 8.25 2.69
N SER A 106 16.20 9.58 2.77
CA SER A 106 16.56 10.45 1.65
C SER A 106 18.02 10.24 1.20
N PRO A 107 18.36 10.49 -0.08
CA PRO A 107 19.75 10.39 -0.54
C PRO A 107 20.74 11.24 0.28
N HIS A 108 20.29 12.40 0.79
CA HIS A 108 21.11 13.29 1.60
C HIS A 108 21.50 12.68 2.96
N SER A 109 20.58 12.00 3.63
CA SER A 109 20.83 11.40 4.93
C SER A 109 21.78 10.20 4.86
N LEU A 110 22.08 9.68 3.67
CA LEU A 110 23.01 8.56 3.45
C LEU A 110 24.45 9.01 3.16
N GLN A 111 24.73 10.31 3.14
CA GLN A 111 26.05 10.84 2.82
C GLN A 111 27.15 10.36 3.79
N PHE A 112 26.80 10.00 5.03
CA PHE A 112 27.75 9.45 6.01
C PHE A 112 28.45 8.17 5.51
N LEU A 113 27.85 7.41 4.59
CA LEU A 113 28.45 6.21 4.00
C LEU A 113 29.76 6.51 3.28
N ILE A 114 29.93 7.73 2.76
CA ILE A 114 31.18 8.16 2.12
C ILE A 114 32.28 8.30 3.17
N ASN A 115 31.96 8.83 4.34
CA ASN A 115 32.92 9.09 5.42
C ASN A 115 33.27 7.81 6.20
N LEU A 116 32.35 6.87 6.31
CA LEU A 116 32.57 5.60 7.01
C LEU A 116 33.24 4.52 6.14
N TYR A 117 33.51 4.80 4.87
CA TYR A 117 34.04 3.78 3.96
C TYR A 117 35.48 3.39 4.29
N ARG A 118 35.71 2.09 4.51
CA ARG A 118 37.03 1.49 4.67
C ARG A 118 37.09 0.19 3.89
N ASP A 119 38.25 -0.10 3.32
CA ASP A 119 38.48 -1.32 2.54
C ASP A 119 38.24 -2.60 3.37
N ASP A 120 38.48 -2.53 4.68
CA ASP A 120 38.30 -3.64 5.62
C ASP A 120 36.82 -4.08 5.77
N PHE A 121 35.87 -3.23 5.38
CA PHE A 121 34.42 -3.49 5.51
C PHE A 121 33.73 -3.74 4.17
N LYS A 122 34.50 -4.14 3.15
CA LYS A 122 33.99 -4.31 1.78
C LYS A 122 32.71 -5.16 1.72
N ASP A 123 32.68 -6.29 2.42
CA ASP A 123 31.53 -7.22 2.43
C ASP A 123 30.28 -6.58 3.05
N CYS A 124 30.45 -5.75 4.08
CA CYS A 124 29.34 -5.02 4.69
C CYS A 124 28.80 -3.94 3.75
N TYR A 125 29.69 -3.25 3.02
CA TYR A 125 29.29 -2.26 2.02
C TYR A 125 28.58 -2.88 0.82
N GLU A 126 28.96 -4.09 0.39
CA GLU A 126 28.22 -4.81 -0.66
C GLU A 126 26.77 -5.07 -0.24
N ALA A 127 26.53 -5.48 1.00
CA ALA A 127 25.18 -5.66 1.54
C ALA A 127 24.39 -4.34 1.65
N ILE A 128 25.04 -3.24 2.03
CA ILE A 128 24.42 -1.90 2.07
C ILE A 128 24.02 -1.46 0.67
N LEU A 129 24.93 -1.58 -0.31
CA LEU A 129 24.70 -1.17 -1.70
C LEU A 129 23.59 -1.97 -2.37
N ALA A 130 23.40 -3.24 -1.99
CA ALA A 130 22.31 -4.07 -2.51
C ALA A 130 20.91 -3.48 -2.24
N VAL A 131 20.76 -2.76 -1.13
CA VAL A 131 19.47 -2.16 -0.71
C VAL A 131 19.26 -0.77 -1.28
N LEU A 132 20.31 -0.09 -1.74
CA LEU A 132 20.20 1.26 -2.29
C LEU A 132 19.55 1.26 -3.68
N GLY A 133 18.66 2.23 -3.90
CA GLY A 133 18.04 2.49 -5.18
C GLY A 133 18.93 3.30 -6.12
N GLU A 134 18.38 3.60 -7.30
CA GLU A 134 19.09 4.31 -8.36
C GLU A 134 19.41 5.77 -7.97
N GLU A 135 18.46 6.47 -7.33
CA GLU A 135 18.61 7.86 -6.91
C GLU A 135 19.67 8.01 -5.80
N GLU A 136 19.68 7.10 -4.82
CA GLU A 136 20.67 7.09 -3.74
C GLU A 136 22.06 6.78 -4.29
N CYS A 137 22.18 5.79 -5.18
CA CYS A 137 23.45 5.43 -5.80
C CYS A 137 23.99 6.59 -6.66
N ALA A 138 23.14 7.25 -7.45
CA ALA A 138 23.53 8.40 -8.26
C ALA A 138 24.03 9.57 -7.39
N TYR A 139 23.28 9.91 -6.34
CA TYR A 139 23.63 10.98 -5.41
C TYR A 139 24.98 10.74 -4.72
N LEU A 140 25.25 9.50 -4.28
CA LEU A 140 26.52 9.14 -3.63
C LEU A 140 27.68 9.11 -4.64
N LEU A 141 27.43 8.68 -5.88
CA LEU A 141 28.44 8.62 -6.94
C LEU A 141 28.95 10.01 -7.34
N GLU A 142 28.08 11.02 -7.36
CA GLU A 142 28.45 12.41 -7.61
C GLU A 142 29.36 13.01 -6.51
N ARG A 143 29.21 12.53 -5.27
CA ARG A 143 29.88 13.11 -4.09
C ARG A 143 31.06 12.29 -3.56
N THR A 144 31.25 11.06 -4.03
CA THR A 144 32.38 10.22 -3.62
C THR A 144 33.61 10.43 -4.51
N ALA A 145 34.73 10.73 -3.87
CA ALA A 145 36.05 10.78 -4.51
C ALA A 145 36.81 9.45 -4.40
N ASN A 146 36.31 8.47 -3.62
CA ASN A 146 37.00 7.20 -3.41
C ASN A 146 36.82 6.29 -4.65
N PRO A 147 37.91 5.86 -5.33
CA PRO A 147 37.82 5.11 -6.57
C PRO A 147 37.19 3.72 -6.39
N LYS A 148 37.40 3.06 -5.24
CA LYS A 148 36.87 1.72 -4.98
C LYS A 148 35.37 1.76 -4.71
N LEU A 149 34.92 2.66 -3.84
CA LEU A 149 33.49 2.88 -3.59
C LEU A 149 32.77 3.35 -4.86
N ARG A 150 33.39 4.23 -5.66
CA ARG A 150 32.85 4.68 -6.96
C ARG A 150 32.68 3.52 -7.93
N ASN A 151 33.61 2.56 -7.96
CA ASN A 151 33.48 1.36 -8.78
C ASN A 151 32.37 0.43 -8.27
N GLN A 152 32.22 0.27 -6.95
CA GLN A 152 31.12 -0.52 -6.37
C GLN A 152 29.75 0.11 -6.67
N LEU A 153 29.62 1.43 -6.54
CA LEU A 153 28.40 2.17 -6.91
C LEU A 153 28.09 2.05 -8.41
N LYS A 154 29.08 2.21 -9.28
CA LYS A 154 28.91 2.00 -10.73
C LYS A 154 28.49 0.58 -11.07
N SER A 155 29.09 -0.41 -10.40
CA SER A 155 28.72 -1.82 -10.55
C SER A 155 27.27 -2.04 -10.12
N ARG A 156 26.86 -1.47 -8.99
CA ARG A 156 25.47 -1.56 -8.53
C ARG A 156 24.50 -0.86 -9.46
N CYS A 157 24.80 0.36 -9.94
CA CYS A 157 23.96 1.01 -10.95
C CYS A 157 23.83 0.17 -12.22
N SER A 158 24.93 -0.44 -12.68
CA SER A 158 24.90 -1.32 -13.86
C SER A 158 24.11 -2.60 -13.59
N GLN A 159 24.23 -3.18 -12.40
CA GLN A 159 23.42 -4.30 -11.94
C GLN A 159 21.95 -3.91 -11.80
N LEU A 160 21.61 -2.72 -11.32
CA LEU A 160 20.22 -2.25 -11.25
C LEU A 160 19.65 -2.10 -12.66
N VAL A 161 20.42 -1.57 -13.61
CA VAL A 161 20.03 -1.49 -15.03
C VAL A 161 19.90 -2.90 -15.65
N GLN A 162 20.79 -3.83 -15.30
CA GLN A 162 20.75 -5.20 -15.80
C GLN A 162 19.65 -6.03 -15.13
N GLU A 163 19.42 -5.90 -13.84
CA GLU A 163 18.27 -6.46 -13.10
C GLU A 163 16.99 -5.89 -13.70
N GLN A 164 16.94 -4.58 -13.99
CA GLN A 164 15.85 -3.97 -14.77
C GLN A 164 15.77 -4.48 -16.21
N ALA A 165 16.81 -5.07 -16.80
CA ALA A 165 16.73 -5.69 -18.13
C ALA A 165 16.28 -7.17 -18.04
N GLU A 166 16.77 -7.91 -17.03
CA GLU A 166 16.58 -9.35 -16.83
C GLU A 166 15.23 -9.66 -16.17
N SER A 167 14.80 -8.87 -15.19
CA SER A 167 13.45 -8.97 -14.58
C SER A 167 12.32 -8.66 -15.56
N HIS A 168 12.65 -8.19 -16.78
CA HIS A 168 11.68 -7.87 -17.82
C HIS A 168 11.64 -8.91 -18.93
N HIS A 169 12.23 -10.12 -18.79
CA HIS A 169 12.12 -11.21 -19.79
C HIS A 169 12.29 -10.77 -21.27
N GLY A 170 13.14 -9.78 -21.55
CA GLY A 170 13.31 -9.24 -22.91
C GLY A 170 12.16 -8.37 -23.45
N LEU A 171 11.23 -7.91 -22.59
CA LEU A 171 10.05 -7.11 -22.93
C LEU A 171 10.28 -5.59 -22.94
N LEU A 172 11.52 -5.09 -23.09
CA LEU A 172 11.69 -3.66 -23.36
C LEU A 172 12.76 -3.37 -24.43
N GLN A 173 12.31 -3.27 -25.69
CA GLN A 173 12.39 -1.93 -26.30
C GLN A 173 11.53 -1.02 -25.43
N PRO A 174 11.97 0.20 -25.07
CA PRO A 174 11.19 1.09 -24.22
C PRO A 174 9.77 1.15 -24.75
N VAL A 175 8.78 0.68 -23.97
CA VAL A 175 7.37 0.80 -24.32
C VAL A 175 7.10 2.30 -24.34
N THR A 176 7.17 2.87 -25.53
CA THR A 176 6.69 4.20 -25.83
C THR A 176 5.19 4.17 -25.58
N VAL A 177 4.78 4.60 -24.40
CA VAL A 177 3.36 4.77 -23.99
C VAL A 177 2.59 3.44 -23.97
N SER A 178 2.55 2.80 -22.81
CA SER A 178 1.56 1.75 -22.55
C SER A 178 0.16 2.37 -22.54
N ASN A 179 -0.79 1.77 -23.27
CA ASN A 179 -2.18 2.25 -23.41
C ASN A 179 -3.17 1.40 -22.60
N HIS A 180 -2.80 1.00 -21.38
CA HIS A 180 -3.68 0.21 -20.49
C HIS A 180 -4.00 0.97 -19.19
N PRO A 181 -4.76 2.09 -19.29
CA PRO A 181 -5.10 2.89 -18.11
C PRO A 181 -6.05 2.13 -17.18
N THR A 182 -5.78 2.22 -15.88
CA THR A 182 -6.64 1.78 -14.78
C THR A 182 -6.93 2.94 -13.84
N LEU A 183 -7.69 2.70 -12.76
CA LEU A 183 -7.91 3.69 -11.69
C LEU A 183 -6.62 4.16 -11.00
N TYR A 184 -5.53 3.37 -11.09
CA TYR A 184 -4.29 3.60 -10.34
C TYR A 184 -3.09 3.89 -11.25
N GLY A 185 -3.34 4.21 -12.52
CA GLY A 185 -2.31 4.43 -13.53
C GLY A 185 -2.20 3.26 -14.51
N ASP A 186 -1.02 3.09 -15.10
CA ASP A 186 -0.81 2.10 -16.13
C ASP A 186 -0.67 0.67 -15.57
N LYS A 187 -1.40 -0.27 -16.18
CA LYS A 187 -1.46 -1.67 -15.72
C LYS A 187 -0.12 -2.39 -15.87
N ILE A 188 0.67 -2.10 -16.90
CA ILE A 188 1.97 -2.75 -17.13
C ILE A 188 2.99 -2.25 -16.12
N ASP A 189 3.02 -0.93 -15.85
CA ASP A 189 3.91 -0.34 -14.85
C ASP A 189 3.65 -0.90 -13.46
N LEU A 190 2.37 -1.04 -13.08
CA LEU A 190 1.98 -1.66 -11.82
C LEU A 190 2.40 -3.13 -11.74
N LEU A 191 2.34 -3.87 -12.85
CA LEU A 191 2.74 -5.28 -12.91
C LEU A 191 4.24 -5.41 -12.67
N ILE A 192 5.04 -4.59 -13.35
CA ILE A 192 6.49 -4.54 -13.16
C ILE A 192 6.84 -4.22 -11.71
N LYS A 193 6.17 -3.24 -11.10
CA LYS A 193 6.37 -2.88 -9.68
C LYS A 193 6.06 -4.06 -8.76
N SER A 194 4.94 -4.77 -8.98
CA SER A 194 4.54 -5.92 -8.17
C SER A 194 5.54 -7.07 -8.23
N VAL A 195 6.05 -7.40 -9.43
CA VAL A 195 7.06 -8.44 -9.60
C VAL A 195 8.34 -8.07 -8.87
N ARG A 196 8.83 -6.82 -9.03
CA ARG A 196 10.04 -6.35 -8.33
C ARG A 196 9.89 -6.50 -6.81
N SER A 197 8.77 -6.03 -6.25
CA SER A 197 8.51 -6.11 -4.80
C SER A 197 8.54 -7.57 -4.27
N LEU A 198 8.14 -8.55 -5.10
CA LEU A 198 8.14 -9.96 -4.74
C LEU A 198 9.50 -10.65 -4.97
N THR A 199 10.23 -10.31 -6.05
CA THR A 199 11.54 -10.93 -6.36
C THR A 199 12.65 -10.51 -5.41
N PHE A 200 12.54 -9.34 -4.76
CA PHE A 200 13.53 -8.87 -3.79
C PHE A 200 13.21 -9.30 -2.34
N ALA A 201 12.19 -10.13 -2.13
CA ALA A 201 11.93 -10.72 -0.82
C ALA A 201 12.99 -11.83 -0.55
N PRO A 202 13.84 -11.70 0.49
CA PRO A 202 14.89 -12.67 0.74
C PRO A 202 14.31 -14.07 1.08
N GLU A 203 14.80 -15.12 0.40
CA GLU A 203 14.37 -16.52 0.61
C GLU A 203 14.76 -17.09 2.01
N LYS A 204 15.63 -16.40 2.75
CA LYS A 204 16.08 -16.82 4.09
C LYS A 204 15.36 -16.00 5.15
N GLN A 205 15.02 -16.66 6.27
CA GLN A 205 14.36 -16.06 7.44
C GLN A 205 14.89 -14.63 7.67
N PRO A 206 14.03 -13.61 7.56
CA PRO A 206 14.49 -12.24 7.65
C PRO A 206 14.97 -11.95 9.07
N GLU A 207 16.16 -11.36 9.20
CA GLU A 207 16.64 -10.83 10.49
C GLU A 207 15.72 -9.71 11.04
N ASN A 208 14.82 -9.16 10.20
CA ASN A 208 13.83 -8.16 10.56
C ASN A 208 12.44 -8.48 9.98
N LEU A 209 11.56 -9.02 10.83
CA LEU A 209 10.19 -9.39 10.47
C LEU A 209 9.35 -8.21 9.94
N ILE A 210 9.45 -7.02 10.54
CA ILE A 210 8.68 -5.83 10.14
C ILE A 210 8.96 -5.45 8.68
N PHE A 211 10.23 -5.45 8.30
CA PHE A 211 10.63 -5.08 6.95
C PHE A 211 9.99 -6.00 5.91
N HIS A 212 10.04 -7.31 6.16
CA HIS A 212 9.47 -8.31 5.27
C HIS A 212 7.94 -8.22 5.18
N LEU A 213 7.25 -8.01 6.31
CA LEU A 213 5.80 -7.81 6.32
C LEU A 213 5.40 -6.57 5.53
N ASN A 214 6.15 -5.47 5.65
CA ASN A 214 5.90 -4.25 4.88
C ASN A 214 6.13 -4.44 3.38
N GLN A 215 7.17 -5.18 2.96
CA GLN A 215 7.38 -5.50 1.55
C GLN A 215 6.20 -6.30 0.95
N TYR A 216 5.71 -7.32 1.67
CA TYR A 216 4.54 -8.06 1.21
C TYR A 216 3.25 -7.25 1.23
N LEU A 217 3.11 -6.32 2.17
CA LEU A 217 1.98 -5.37 2.16
C LEU A 217 2.04 -4.43 0.95
N ASP A 218 3.20 -3.88 0.64
CA ASP A 218 3.41 -3.02 -0.53
C ASP A 218 3.13 -3.81 -1.83
N ALA A 219 3.58 -5.07 -1.90
CA ALA A 219 3.27 -5.97 -3.02
C ALA A 219 1.77 -6.30 -3.11
N ALA A 220 1.11 -6.57 -1.98
CA ALA A 220 -0.33 -6.84 -1.93
C ALA A 220 -1.14 -5.61 -2.37
N GLU A 221 -0.72 -4.40 -2.01
CA GLU A 221 -1.34 -3.16 -2.46
C GLU A 221 -1.18 -2.96 -3.98
N GLN A 222 -0.01 -3.28 -4.54
CA GLN A 222 0.21 -3.24 -5.99
C GLN A 222 -0.65 -4.26 -6.74
N LEU A 223 -0.79 -5.49 -6.21
CA LEU A 223 -1.69 -6.51 -6.75
C LEU A 223 -3.16 -6.06 -6.70
N TYR A 224 -3.57 -5.39 -5.63
CA TYR A 224 -4.90 -4.78 -5.56
C TYR A 224 -5.09 -3.70 -6.65
N MET A 225 -4.11 -2.80 -6.81
CA MET A 225 -4.16 -1.76 -7.85
C MET A 225 -4.22 -2.35 -9.27
N LEU A 226 -3.62 -3.52 -9.50
CA LEU A 226 -3.74 -4.27 -10.76
C LEU A 226 -5.11 -4.91 -10.98
N GLY A 227 -5.91 -5.05 -9.94
CA GLY A 227 -7.17 -5.78 -9.96
C GLY A 227 -7.02 -7.29 -9.70
N MET A 228 -5.86 -7.74 -9.24
CA MET A 228 -5.57 -9.14 -8.88
C MET A 228 -6.03 -9.43 -7.44
N LEU A 229 -7.34 -9.49 -7.24
CA LEU A 229 -7.93 -9.58 -5.90
C LEU A 229 -7.61 -10.90 -5.19
N ASN A 230 -7.57 -12.02 -5.92
CA ASN A 230 -7.28 -13.33 -5.32
C ASN A 230 -5.85 -13.38 -4.79
N GLU A 231 -4.89 -12.94 -5.60
CA GLU A 231 -3.47 -12.92 -5.27
C GLU A 231 -3.18 -11.88 -4.17
N CYS A 232 -3.84 -10.72 -4.22
CA CYS A 232 -3.80 -9.74 -3.13
C CYS A 232 -4.29 -10.35 -1.80
N LEU A 233 -5.45 -11.01 -1.79
CA LEU A 233 -6.02 -11.62 -0.59
C LEU A 233 -5.18 -12.80 -0.09
N ALA A 234 -4.64 -13.62 -0.98
CA ALA A 234 -3.74 -14.71 -0.63
C ALA A 234 -2.45 -14.18 0.02
N LEU A 235 -1.85 -13.13 -0.55
CA LEU A 235 -0.66 -12.51 0.03
C LEU A 235 -0.97 -11.84 1.38
N LEU A 236 -2.12 -11.16 1.50
CA LEU A 236 -2.60 -10.62 2.78
C LEU A 236 -2.80 -11.71 3.83
N GLN A 237 -3.27 -12.89 3.45
CA GLN A 237 -3.39 -14.03 4.37
C GLN A 237 -2.02 -14.49 4.87
N VAL A 238 -1.00 -14.54 3.99
CA VAL A 238 0.38 -14.85 4.39
C VAL A 238 0.92 -13.80 5.36
N VAL A 239 0.74 -12.52 5.05
CA VAL A 239 1.14 -11.41 5.93
C VAL A 239 0.45 -11.51 7.29
N TYR A 240 -0.86 -11.77 7.30
CA TYR A 240 -1.64 -11.90 8.53
C TYR A 240 -1.17 -13.06 9.42
N GLN A 241 -0.88 -14.22 8.82
CA GLN A 241 -0.38 -15.39 9.56
C GLN A 241 1.02 -15.13 10.15
N GLN A 242 1.91 -14.50 9.39
CA GLN A 242 3.25 -14.12 9.88
C GLN A 242 3.17 -13.03 10.96
N TRP A 243 2.26 -12.06 10.80
CA TRP A 243 2.02 -11.03 11.80
C TRP A 243 1.50 -11.63 13.12
N ILE A 244 0.50 -12.53 13.09
CA ILE A 244 0.00 -13.17 14.32
C ILE A 244 1.09 -13.95 15.05
N THR A 245 1.92 -14.68 14.31
CA THR A 245 2.96 -15.54 14.91
C THR A 245 4.12 -14.74 15.48
N GLY A 246 4.48 -13.59 14.89
CA GLY A 246 5.62 -12.78 15.31
C GLY A 246 5.30 -11.45 16.01
N ARG A 247 4.01 -11.09 16.21
CA ARG A 247 3.62 -9.79 16.77
C ARG A 247 4.16 -9.49 18.17
N GLU A 248 4.44 -10.51 18.97
CA GLU A 248 4.97 -10.35 20.34
C GLU A 248 6.41 -9.83 20.35
N GLU A 249 7.15 -10.07 19.25
CA GLU A 249 8.54 -9.64 19.06
C GLU A 249 8.63 -8.21 18.49
N LEU A 250 7.51 -7.65 18.04
CA LEU A 250 7.46 -6.34 17.40
C LEU A 250 7.32 -5.20 18.41
N HIS A 251 7.94 -4.06 18.10
CA HIS A 251 7.73 -2.84 18.86
C HIS A 251 6.24 -2.41 18.77
N PRO A 252 5.61 -1.91 19.86
CA PRO A 252 4.17 -1.60 19.88
C PRO A 252 3.72 -0.60 18.80
N GLU A 253 4.56 0.38 18.47
CA GLU A 253 4.25 1.38 17.44
C GLU A 253 4.21 0.75 16.04
N ASP A 254 5.22 -0.05 15.70
CA ASP A 254 5.31 -0.75 14.40
C ASP A 254 4.17 -1.77 14.26
N ASN A 255 3.86 -2.47 15.35
CA ASN A 255 2.74 -3.40 15.40
C ASN A 255 1.40 -2.70 15.13
N ASN A 256 1.17 -1.52 15.72
CA ASN A 256 -0.04 -0.74 15.48
C ASN A 256 -0.12 -0.21 14.03
N GLN A 257 1.01 0.23 13.45
CA GLN A 257 1.04 0.65 12.05
C GLN A 257 0.76 -0.50 11.08
N LEU A 258 1.36 -1.67 11.32
CA LEU A 258 1.10 -2.89 10.55
C LEU A 258 -0.37 -3.30 10.65
N TYR A 259 -0.91 -3.35 11.87
CA TYR A 259 -2.33 -3.65 12.11
C TYR A 259 -3.25 -2.74 11.29
N LYS A 260 -3.01 -1.41 11.33
CA LYS A 260 -3.80 -0.44 10.56
C LYS A 260 -3.67 -0.65 9.05
N SER A 261 -2.45 -0.94 8.57
CA SER A 261 -2.18 -1.14 7.15
C SER A 261 -2.83 -2.41 6.61
N ILE A 262 -2.68 -3.54 7.32
CA ILE A 262 -3.35 -4.81 7.01
C ILE A 262 -4.87 -4.60 6.99
N ARG A 263 -5.43 -4.03 8.06
CA ARG A 263 -6.88 -3.82 8.19
C ARG A 263 -7.43 -2.96 7.07
N ARG A 264 -6.76 -1.85 6.74
CA ARG A 264 -7.19 -0.92 5.68
C ARG A 264 -7.17 -1.59 4.30
N LEU A 265 -6.08 -2.29 3.96
CA LEU A 265 -5.96 -2.94 2.66
C LEU A 265 -6.94 -4.11 2.54
N LEU A 266 -7.09 -4.91 3.60
CA LEU A 266 -8.06 -6.02 3.69
C LEU A 266 -9.50 -5.52 3.56
N SER A 267 -9.86 -4.43 4.24
CA SER A 267 -11.19 -3.82 4.16
C SER A 267 -11.54 -3.45 2.71
N LYS A 268 -10.61 -2.86 1.97
CA LYS A 268 -10.79 -2.49 0.56
C LYS A 268 -10.85 -3.70 -0.37
N SER A 269 -9.88 -4.60 -0.28
CA SER A 269 -9.75 -5.74 -1.21
C SER A 269 -10.87 -6.75 -1.02
N LEU A 270 -11.18 -7.11 0.22
CA LEU A 270 -12.21 -8.08 0.55
C LEU A 270 -13.62 -7.55 0.25
N SER A 271 -13.86 -6.24 0.41
CA SER A 271 -15.14 -5.64 0.02
C SER A 271 -15.38 -5.73 -1.49
N ILE A 272 -14.39 -5.40 -2.32
CA ILE A 272 -14.52 -5.55 -3.77
C ILE A 272 -14.66 -7.02 -4.14
N TYR A 273 -13.83 -7.89 -3.55
CA TYR A 273 -13.90 -9.33 -3.81
C TYR A 273 -15.30 -9.90 -3.49
N ALA A 274 -15.89 -9.47 -2.38
CA ALA A 274 -17.23 -9.89 -2.00
C ALA A 274 -18.32 -9.36 -2.93
N LEU A 275 -18.23 -8.09 -3.36
CA LEU A 275 -19.12 -7.49 -4.35
C LEU A 275 -19.12 -8.24 -5.68
N LEU A 276 -17.95 -8.71 -6.12
CA LEU A 276 -17.79 -9.42 -7.39
C LEU A 276 -18.13 -10.91 -7.32
N GLY A 277 -17.94 -11.53 -6.15
CA GLY A 277 -17.97 -12.98 -6.00
C GLY A 277 -19.30 -13.58 -5.52
N SER A 278 -20.23 -12.78 -4.98
CA SER A 278 -21.41 -13.30 -4.29
C SER A 278 -22.65 -12.42 -4.45
N CYS A 279 -23.83 -13.05 -4.53
CA CYS A 279 -25.13 -12.38 -4.45
C CYS A 279 -25.47 -11.91 -3.02
N THR A 280 -24.73 -12.39 -2.01
CA THR A 280 -24.83 -11.94 -0.61
C THR A 280 -23.48 -11.41 -0.12
N PRO A 281 -23.03 -10.27 -0.67
CA PRO A 281 -21.68 -9.75 -0.48
C PRO A 281 -21.37 -9.42 0.99
N TYR A 282 -22.34 -8.91 1.74
CA TYR A 282 -22.14 -8.64 3.17
C TYR A 282 -21.89 -9.92 3.96
N LYS A 283 -22.77 -10.92 3.84
CA LYS A 283 -22.61 -12.20 4.55
C LYS A 283 -21.32 -12.90 4.14
N PHE A 284 -21.05 -12.93 2.84
CA PHE A 284 -19.84 -13.55 2.29
C PHE A 284 -18.57 -12.89 2.82
N SER A 285 -18.55 -11.55 2.90
CA SER A 285 -17.43 -10.83 3.52
C SER A 285 -17.23 -11.21 4.99
N GLN A 286 -18.32 -11.29 5.78
CA GLN A 286 -18.23 -11.69 7.19
C GLN A 286 -17.68 -13.10 7.37
N ASP A 287 -18.11 -14.04 6.53
CA ASP A 287 -17.64 -15.42 6.59
C ASP A 287 -16.14 -15.50 6.26
N LEU A 288 -15.68 -14.75 5.27
CA LEU A 288 -14.24 -14.66 4.94
C LEU A 288 -13.43 -14.05 6.09
N TYR A 289 -13.91 -12.99 6.74
CA TYR A 289 -13.26 -12.43 7.93
C TYR A 289 -13.16 -13.48 9.04
N ARG A 290 -14.25 -14.18 9.35
CA ARG A 290 -14.26 -15.20 10.42
C ARG A 290 -13.34 -16.37 10.12
N GLN A 291 -13.29 -16.81 8.86
CA GLN A 291 -12.53 -18.00 8.46
C GLN A 291 -11.03 -17.72 8.32
N TYR A 292 -10.66 -16.58 7.73
CA TYR A 292 -9.27 -16.30 7.34
C TYR A 292 -8.61 -15.21 8.18
N PHE A 293 -9.38 -14.32 8.81
CA PHE A 293 -8.89 -13.15 9.55
C PHE A 293 -9.60 -12.94 10.91
N PRO A 294 -9.71 -13.96 11.79
CA PRO A 294 -10.57 -13.93 12.97
C PRO A 294 -10.26 -12.82 13.99
N GLU A 295 -9.02 -12.32 14.04
CA GLU A 295 -8.61 -11.24 14.97
C GLU A 295 -8.82 -9.83 14.39
N LEU A 296 -9.13 -9.72 13.10
CA LEU A 296 -9.40 -8.45 12.44
C LEU A 296 -10.89 -8.22 12.31
N GLN A 297 -11.31 -7.00 12.64
CA GLN A 297 -12.69 -6.56 12.43
C GLN A 297 -12.78 -5.71 11.17
N ALA A 298 -13.78 -6.03 10.33
CA ALA A 298 -14.15 -5.21 9.20
C ALA A 298 -14.40 -3.75 9.64
N GLU A 299 -14.03 -2.80 8.79
CA GLU A 299 -14.38 -1.40 9.02
C GLU A 299 -15.90 -1.23 8.97
N ASN A 300 -16.43 -0.37 9.85
CA ASN A 300 -17.88 -0.17 9.94
C ASN A 300 -18.46 0.34 8.61
N SER A 301 -17.76 1.27 7.95
CA SER A 301 -18.11 1.78 6.63
C SER A 301 -18.24 0.65 5.59
N ALA A 302 -17.21 -0.19 5.44
CA ALA A 302 -17.24 -1.33 4.51
C ALA A 302 -18.45 -2.25 4.78
N ARG A 303 -18.71 -2.57 6.04
CA ARG A 303 -19.86 -3.37 6.46
C ARG A 303 -21.19 -2.75 6.02
N VAL A 304 -21.39 -1.47 6.31
CA VAL A 304 -22.65 -0.76 6.00
C VAL A 304 -22.87 -0.73 4.48
N TYR A 305 -21.85 -0.41 3.69
CA TYR A 305 -21.98 -0.32 2.23
C TYR A 305 -22.20 -1.68 1.55
N LEU A 306 -21.55 -2.75 2.03
CA LEU A 306 -21.81 -4.10 1.52
C LEU A 306 -23.23 -4.55 1.86
N ASN A 307 -23.72 -4.21 3.05
CA ASN A 307 -25.09 -4.55 3.46
C ASN A 307 -26.13 -3.75 2.68
N ALA A 308 -25.88 -2.45 2.45
CA ALA A 308 -26.72 -1.61 1.61
C ALA A 308 -26.80 -2.15 0.18
N TYR A 309 -25.68 -2.57 -0.41
CA TYR A 309 -25.67 -3.18 -1.73
C TYR A 309 -26.37 -4.54 -1.77
N GLN A 310 -26.18 -5.39 -0.74
CA GLN A 310 -26.94 -6.64 -0.64
C GLN A 310 -28.46 -6.39 -0.57
N ASN A 311 -28.89 -5.39 0.21
CA ASN A 311 -30.29 -5.01 0.31
C ASN A 311 -30.85 -4.44 -1.01
N LEU A 312 -30.03 -3.70 -1.79
CA LEU A 312 -30.38 -3.31 -3.15
C LEU A 312 -30.69 -4.54 -3.99
N LEU A 313 -29.74 -5.49 -4.07
CA LEU A 313 -29.88 -6.68 -4.90
C LEU A 313 -31.14 -7.50 -4.57
N ILE A 314 -31.43 -7.70 -3.28
CA ILE A 314 -32.61 -8.46 -2.83
C ILE A 314 -33.91 -7.74 -3.22
N ASN A 315 -33.92 -6.40 -3.14
CA ASN A 315 -35.14 -5.62 -3.30
C ASN A 315 -35.24 -4.85 -4.63
N LEU A 316 -34.40 -5.15 -5.62
CA LEU A 316 -34.48 -4.53 -6.96
C LEU A 316 -35.93 -4.52 -7.50
N ASN A 317 -36.62 -5.66 -7.35
CA ASN A 317 -38.02 -5.85 -7.76
C ASN A 317 -39.04 -5.74 -6.61
N GLY A 318 -38.58 -5.45 -5.38
CA GLY A 318 -39.40 -5.38 -4.18
C GLY A 318 -40.10 -4.03 -3.96
N ASN A 319 -40.67 -3.85 -2.77
CA ASN A 319 -41.25 -2.57 -2.36
C ASN A 319 -40.14 -1.53 -2.11
N ALA A 320 -40.13 -0.48 -2.93
CA ALA A 320 -39.14 0.59 -2.85
C ALA A 320 -39.13 1.32 -1.50
N GLN A 321 -40.29 1.45 -0.83
CA GLN A 321 -40.35 2.09 0.49
C GLN A 321 -39.66 1.26 1.57
N ASN A 322 -39.82 -0.06 1.54
CA ASN A 322 -39.16 -0.94 2.52
C ASN A 322 -37.65 -0.94 2.30
N THR A 323 -37.22 -1.03 1.05
CA THR A 323 -35.80 -0.93 0.65
C THR A 323 -35.18 0.37 1.16
N TRP A 324 -35.93 1.47 1.00
CA TRP A 324 -35.52 2.80 1.43
C TRP A 324 -35.37 2.90 2.95
N LEU A 325 -36.35 2.39 3.71
CA LEU A 325 -36.31 2.38 5.17
C LEU A 325 -35.16 1.51 5.71
N GLU A 326 -34.92 0.35 5.10
CA GLU A 326 -33.80 -0.53 5.45
C GLU A 326 -32.46 0.16 5.22
N MET A 327 -32.28 0.83 4.07
CA MET A 327 -31.07 1.61 3.81
C MET A 327 -30.90 2.74 4.83
N ASN A 328 -31.95 3.49 5.11
CA ASN A 328 -31.90 4.57 6.10
C ASN A 328 -31.41 4.04 7.44
N HIS A 329 -32.01 2.94 7.90
CA HIS A 329 -31.59 2.28 9.12
C HIS A 329 -30.12 1.85 9.12
N LEU A 330 -29.60 1.38 7.98
CA LEU A 330 -28.19 1.00 7.86
C LEU A 330 -27.24 2.20 7.91
N PHE A 331 -27.53 3.26 7.16
CA PHE A 331 -26.66 4.43 7.11
C PHE A 331 -26.67 5.25 8.41
N LEU A 332 -27.73 5.13 9.23
CA LEU A 332 -27.75 5.65 10.60
C LEU A 332 -26.76 4.94 11.56
N GLN A 333 -26.23 3.77 11.18
CA GLN A 333 -25.24 3.03 12.00
C GLN A 333 -23.80 3.51 11.78
N LEU A 334 -23.57 4.47 10.87
CA LEU A 334 -22.26 5.08 10.67
C LEU A 334 -21.95 6.07 11.80
N GLU A 335 -20.70 6.12 12.24
CA GLU A 335 -20.31 6.99 13.36
C GLU A 335 -20.38 8.47 12.96
N PRO A 336 -20.91 9.35 13.83
CA PRO A 336 -20.96 10.78 13.56
C PRO A 336 -19.53 11.35 13.46
N GLY A 337 -19.11 11.67 12.25
CA GLY A 337 -17.74 12.13 11.94
C GLY A 337 -17.10 11.40 10.75
N GLU A 338 -17.60 10.21 10.39
CA GLU A 338 -17.42 9.72 9.02
C GLU A 338 -18.23 10.68 8.13
N ASP A 339 -17.55 11.49 7.33
CA ASP A 339 -18.17 12.39 6.36
C ASP A 339 -18.88 11.51 5.31
N ASP A 340 -20.05 10.98 5.64
CA ASP A 340 -20.84 10.07 4.82
C ASP A 340 -22.12 10.78 4.38
N TRP A 341 -22.11 11.15 3.11
CA TRP A 341 -23.15 11.97 2.50
C TRP A 341 -24.44 11.18 2.26
N LEU A 342 -24.38 9.84 2.12
CA LEU A 342 -25.58 9.01 2.07
C LEU A 342 -26.27 9.06 3.42
N ALA A 343 -25.52 8.91 4.51
CA ALA A 343 -26.07 9.04 5.86
C ALA A 343 -26.72 10.41 6.06
N ALA A 344 -26.04 11.50 5.66
CA ALA A 344 -26.62 12.84 5.76
C ALA A 344 -27.92 13.01 4.96
N TYR A 345 -28.06 12.35 3.80
CA TYR A 345 -29.29 12.35 3.02
C TYR A 345 -30.41 11.52 3.70
N PHE A 346 -30.09 10.30 4.13
CA PHE A 346 -31.03 9.41 4.80
C PHE A 346 -31.55 9.99 6.13
N ILE A 347 -30.70 10.74 6.85
CA ILE A 347 -31.06 11.43 8.10
C ILE A 347 -32.06 12.58 7.87
N ASN A 348 -31.89 13.36 6.80
CA ASN A 348 -32.61 14.62 6.62
C ASN A 348 -33.85 14.55 5.70
N ASP A 349 -34.11 13.39 5.07
CA ASP A 349 -35.21 13.16 4.10
C ASP A 349 -35.36 14.28 3.04
N THR A 350 -34.23 14.91 2.70
CA THR A 350 -34.17 16.00 1.74
C THR A 350 -34.40 15.47 0.33
N GLN A 351 -35.11 16.21 -0.54
CA GLN A 351 -35.15 15.85 -1.96
C GLN A 351 -33.77 16.03 -2.59
N PHE A 352 -33.37 15.13 -3.50
CA PHE A 352 -32.18 15.30 -4.32
C PHE A 352 -32.38 16.47 -5.29
N ASP A 353 -31.95 17.66 -4.88
CA ASP A 353 -31.77 18.77 -5.80
C ASP A 353 -30.48 18.58 -6.64
N GLU A 354 -30.36 19.36 -7.71
CA GLU A 354 -29.23 19.26 -8.63
C GLU A 354 -27.88 19.54 -7.94
N ASN A 355 -27.87 20.45 -6.97
CA ASN A 355 -26.66 20.78 -6.19
C ASN A 355 -26.21 19.62 -5.30
N THR A 356 -27.14 18.93 -4.63
CA THR A 356 -26.85 17.77 -3.80
C THR A 356 -26.32 16.63 -4.66
N LEU A 357 -26.95 16.37 -5.81
CA LEU A 357 -26.48 15.36 -6.77
C LEU A 357 -25.07 15.66 -7.30
N ASN A 358 -24.76 16.92 -7.60
CA ASN A 358 -23.42 17.32 -8.05
C ASN A 358 -22.35 17.14 -6.97
N ARG A 359 -22.65 17.50 -5.71
CA ARG A 359 -21.73 17.27 -4.58
C ARG A 359 -21.48 15.79 -4.33
N LEU A 360 -22.53 15.00 -4.46
CA LEU A 360 -22.50 13.56 -4.39
C LEU A 360 -21.59 12.98 -5.48
N LEU A 361 -21.81 13.33 -6.75
CA LEU A 361 -20.96 12.88 -7.85
C LEU A 361 -19.47 13.21 -7.61
N ALA A 362 -19.16 14.44 -7.18
CA ALA A 362 -17.80 14.83 -6.84
C ALA A 362 -17.18 14.00 -5.69
N LYS A 363 -18.01 13.40 -4.82
CA LYS A 363 -17.55 12.49 -3.78
C LYS A 363 -17.36 11.06 -4.30
N ILE A 364 -18.28 10.55 -5.11
CA ILE A 364 -18.10 9.28 -5.83
C ILE A 364 -16.78 9.29 -6.61
N ASP A 365 -16.51 10.38 -7.33
CA ASP A 365 -15.28 10.53 -8.11
C ASP A 365 -14.01 10.46 -7.25
N ARG A 366 -14.04 11.07 -6.06
CA ARG A 366 -12.93 11.01 -5.09
C ARG A 366 -12.76 9.62 -4.50
N ASP A 367 -13.87 8.97 -4.18
CA ASP A 367 -13.89 7.64 -3.57
C ASP A 367 -13.57 6.53 -4.58
N LEU A 368 -13.68 6.79 -5.88
CA LEU A 368 -13.55 5.77 -6.93
C LEU A 368 -12.24 4.99 -6.86
N ALA A 369 -11.12 5.65 -6.54
CA ALA A 369 -9.82 4.99 -6.36
C ALA A 369 -9.52 4.67 -4.88
N VAL A 370 -10.03 5.45 -3.92
CA VAL A 370 -9.67 5.28 -2.50
C VAL A 370 -10.52 4.21 -1.83
N LEU A 371 -11.82 4.20 -2.10
CA LEU A 371 -12.83 3.29 -1.53
C LEU A 371 -13.82 2.85 -2.64
N PRO A 372 -13.36 2.06 -3.64
CA PRO A 372 -14.15 1.79 -4.83
C PRO A 372 -15.47 1.06 -4.55
N HIS A 373 -15.56 0.31 -3.45
CA HIS A 373 -16.77 -0.40 -3.04
C HIS A 373 -17.86 0.58 -2.59
N ARG A 374 -17.48 1.68 -1.90
CA ARG A 374 -18.41 2.74 -1.49
C ARG A 374 -18.92 3.50 -2.71
N ALA A 375 -18.00 3.89 -3.59
CA ALA A 375 -18.32 4.57 -4.84
C ALA A 375 -19.28 3.71 -5.69
N PHE A 376 -18.99 2.43 -5.86
CA PHE A 376 -19.84 1.50 -6.60
C PHE A 376 -21.24 1.37 -6.00
N THR A 377 -21.36 1.07 -4.71
CA THR A 377 -22.67 0.98 -4.04
C THR A 377 -23.46 2.29 -4.16
N ALA A 378 -22.80 3.44 -4.04
CA ALA A 378 -23.43 4.74 -4.20
C ALA A 378 -23.98 4.97 -5.61
N MET A 379 -23.22 4.59 -6.64
CA MET A 379 -23.70 4.64 -8.03
C MET A 379 -24.91 3.73 -8.26
N GLU A 380 -24.90 2.53 -7.66
CA GLU A 380 -26.04 1.61 -7.73
C GLU A 380 -27.29 2.16 -7.02
N ILE A 381 -27.12 2.84 -5.87
CA ILE A 381 -28.22 3.55 -5.19
C ILE A 381 -28.79 4.65 -6.09
N LEU A 382 -27.93 5.46 -6.73
CA LEU A 382 -28.38 6.51 -7.66
C LEU A 382 -29.15 5.93 -8.84
N ARG A 383 -28.67 4.84 -9.45
CA ARG A 383 -29.39 4.14 -10.52
C ARG A 383 -30.73 3.60 -10.05
N PHE A 384 -30.79 3.00 -8.85
CA PHE A 384 -32.04 2.54 -8.26
C PHE A 384 -33.04 3.68 -8.08
N LEU A 385 -32.60 4.82 -7.55
CA LEU A 385 -33.44 6.00 -7.35
C LEU A 385 -33.96 6.57 -8.68
N ALA A 386 -33.11 6.61 -9.71
CA ALA A 386 -33.50 7.07 -11.03
C ALA A 386 -34.51 6.12 -11.68
N HIS A 387 -34.29 4.81 -11.56
CA HIS A 387 -35.22 3.79 -12.05
C HIS A 387 -36.61 3.90 -11.39
N ARG A 388 -36.65 4.30 -10.11
CA ARG A 388 -37.89 4.57 -9.36
C ARG A 388 -38.41 6.00 -9.50
N GLN A 389 -37.86 6.79 -10.43
CA GLN A 389 -38.26 8.17 -10.72
C GLN A 389 -38.19 9.12 -9.51
N LYS A 390 -37.32 8.81 -8.54
CA LYS A 390 -37.06 9.68 -7.37
C LYS A 390 -36.04 10.77 -7.68
N ILE A 391 -35.21 10.55 -8.69
CA ILE A 391 -34.27 11.54 -9.22
C ILE A 391 -34.39 11.59 -10.75
N LEU A 392 -34.09 12.74 -11.34
CA LEU A 392 -34.01 12.89 -12.79
C LEU A 392 -32.62 12.47 -13.27
N MET A 393 -32.57 11.49 -14.19
CA MET A 393 -31.32 11.08 -14.84
C MET A 393 -30.94 12.11 -15.92
N SER A 394 -30.26 13.19 -15.51
CA SER A 394 -29.76 14.22 -16.43
C SER A 394 -28.63 13.67 -17.30
N LYS A 395 -28.38 14.31 -18.45
CA LYS A 395 -27.26 13.97 -19.36
C LYS A 395 -25.90 13.98 -18.64
N ALA A 396 -25.68 14.99 -17.79
CA ALA A 396 -24.45 15.11 -17.01
C ALA A 396 -24.30 13.97 -15.99
N LEU A 397 -25.38 13.63 -15.27
CA LEU A 397 -25.39 12.53 -14.30
C LEU A 397 -25.14 11.18 -14.99
N ALA A 398 -25.86 10.91 -16.09
CA ALA A 398 -25.72 9.67 -16.85
C ALA A 398 -24.32 9.51 -17.43
N GLY A 399 -23.79 10.57 -18.05
CA GLY A 399 -22.43 10.57 -18.61
C GLY A 399 -21.36 10.31 -17.55
N ARG A 400 -21.46 10.97 -16.39
CA ARG A 400 -20.47 10.81 -15.31
C ARG A 400 -20.54 9.43 -14.65
N LEU A 401 -21.74 8.92 -14.39
CA LEU A 401 -21.92 7.56 -13.88
C LEU A 401 -21.35 6.53 -14.86
N LEU A 402 -21.68 6.64 -16.16
CA LEU A 402 -21.17 5.75 -17.19
C LEU A 402 -19.64 5.76 -17.24
N GLN A 403 -19.03 6.94 -17.20
CA GLN A 403 -17.57 7.08 -17.16
C GLN A 403 -16.96 6.33 -15.97
N ASN A 404 -17.57 6.42 -14.78
CA ASN A 404 -17.07 5.75 -13.58
C ASN A 404 -17.24 4.23 -13.64
N TYR A 405 -18.35 3.72 -14.19
CA TYR A 405 -18.53 2.28 -14.45
C TYR A 405 -17.48 1.75 -15.44
N LEU A 406 -17.23 2.47 -16.54
CA LEU A 406 -16.19 2.10 -17.51
C LEU A 406 -14.79 2.12 -16.87
N ALA A 407 -14.51 3.07 -15.96
CA ALA A 407 -13.25 3.12 -15.23
C ALA A 407 -13.06 1.92 -14.29
N LEU A 408 -14.10 1.53 -13.54
CA LEU A 408 -14.10 0.30 -12.73
C LEU A 408 -13.91 -0.95 -13.60
N TYR A 409 -14.58 -1.02 -14.75
CA TYR A 409 -14.48 -2.14 -15.67
C TYR A 409 -13.08 -2.25 -16.31
N LYS A 410 -12.44 -1.13 -16.65
CA LYS A 410 -11.04 -1.10 -17.12
C LYS A 410 -10.06 -1.57 -16.05
N TRP A 411 -10.33 -1.26 -14.79
CA TRP A 411 -9.54 -1.78 -13.65
C TRP A 411 -9.74 -3.30 -13.51
N ILE A 412 -10.99 -3.73 -13.31
CA ILE A 412 -11.40 -5.12 -13.13
C ILE A 412 -12.58 -5.42 -14.07
N PRO A 413 -12.38 -6.17 -15.16
CA PRO A 413 -13.43 -6.43 -16.14
C PRO A 413 -14.40 -7.49 -15.61
N ALA A 414 -15.38 -7.05 -14.82
CA ALA A 414 -16.37 -7.91 -14.18
C ALA A 414 -17.81 -7.42 -14.46
N ALA A 415 -18.74 -8.37 -14.61
CA ALA A 415 -20.13 -8.08 -14.94
C ALA A 415 -20.87 -7.12 -13.98
N PRO A 416 -20.61 -7.12 -12.65
CA PRO A 416 -21.20 -6.13 -11.76
C PRO A 416 -20.83 -4.67 -12.10
N PHE A 417 -19.62 -4.44 -12.65
CA PHE A 417 -19.16 -3.10 -13.01
C PHE A 417 -19.64 -2.64 -14.38
N PHE A 418 -19.92 -3.56 -15.31
CA PHE A 418 -20.53 -3.19 -16.59
C PHE A 418 -21.35 -4.35 -17.16
N ASN A 419 -22.64 -4.09 -17.37
CA ASN A 419 -23.60 -5.05 -17.91
C ASN A 419 -24.68 -4.35 -18.76
N ARG A 420 -25.59 -5.15 -19.31
CA ARG A 420 -26.67 -4.67 -20.18
C ARG A 420 -27.53 -3.59 -19.51
N ASP A 421 -27.85 -3.75 -18.23
CA ASP A 421 -28.73 -2.81 -17.53
C ASP A 421 -28.05 -1.47 -17.30
N ILE A 422 -26.75 -1.48 -16.98
CA ILE A 422 -25.94 -0.25 -16.88
C ILE A 422 -25.91 0.45 -18.24
N TYR A 423 -25.57 -0.28 -19.30
CA TYR A 423 -25.49 0.26 -20.66
C TYR A 423 -26.84 0.88 -21.09
N THR A 424 -27.93 0.12 -21.02
CA THR A 424 -29.25 0.56 -21.49
C THR A 424 -29.82 1.73 -20.71
N GLN A 425 -29.50 1.86 -19.42
CA GLN A 425 -29.98 2.96 -18.59
C GLN A 425 -29.17 4.25 -18.75
N LEU A 426 -27.85 4.16 -19.01
CA LEU A 426 -26.97 5.32 -18.97
C LEU A 426 -26.50 5.78 -20.36
N ALA A 427 -26.16 4.84 -21.25
CA ALA A 427 -25.54 5.16 -22.55
C ALA A 427 -26.41 6.01 -23.48
N PRO A 428 -27.75 5.82 -23.58
CA PRO A 428 -28.59 6.66 -24.45
C PRO A 428 -28.61 8.15 -24.06
N SER A 429 -28.32 8.45 -22.80
CA SER A 429 -28.33 9.81 -22.26
C SER A 429 -26.92 10.42 -22.18
N ALA A 430 -25.87 9.67 -22.52
CA ALA A 430 -24.49 10.13 -22.47
C ALA A 430 -24.06 10.89 -23.74
N ASP A 431 -22.86 11.48 -23.73
CA ASP A 431 -22.26 12.05 -24.93
C ASP A 431 -21.89 10.97 -25.96
N SER A 432 -21.88 11.33 -27.25
CA SER A 432 -21.64 10.40 -28.37
C SER A 432 -20.36 9.59 -28.23
N ASP A 433 -19.29 10.21 -27.72
CA ASP A 433 -17.99 9.56 -27.58
C ASP A 433 -18.02 8.47 -26.50
N LEU A 434 -18.62 8.78 -25.35
CA LEU A 434 -18.83 7.81 -24.26
C LEU A 434 -19.79 6.70 -24.66
N GLN A 435 -20.85 7.04 -25.41
CA GLN A 435 -21.78 6.06 -25.94
C GLN A 435 -21.09 5.09 -26.91
N ASN A 436 -20.26 5.60 -27.82
CA ASN A 436 -19.48 4.78 -28.75
C ASN A 436 -18.48 3.88 -28.02
N GLU A 437 -17.81 4.39 -26.98
CA GLU A 437 -16.92 3.59 -26.14
C GLU A 437 -17.69 2.46 -25.42
N ALA A 438 -18.82 2.80 -24.79
CA ALA A 438 -19.67 1.86 -24.07
C ALA A 438 -20.23 0.78 -25.01
N GLU A 439 -20.66 1.14 -26.22
CA GLU A 439 -21.13 0.21 -27.25
C GLU A 439 -20.01 -0.74 -27.71
N LYS A 440 -18.80 -0.23 -27.91
CA LYS A 440 -17.65 -1.06 -28.29
C LYS A 440 -17.30 -2.07 -27.20
N GLN A 441 -17.32 -1.65 -25.93
CA GLN A 441 -17.10 -2.54 -24.80
C GLN A 441 -18.21 -3.57 -24.65
N TRP A 442 -19.47 -3.14 -24.70
CA TRP A 442 -20.64 -4.02 -24.60
C TRP A 442 -20.70 -5.05 -25.74
N SER A 443 -20.50 -4.62 -26.99
CA SER A 443 -20.50 -5.51 -28.16
C SER A 443 -19.36 -6.53 -28.12
N THR A 444 -18.23 -6.22 -27.48
CA THR A 444 -17.13 -7.17 -27.26
C THR A 444 -17.47 -8.14 -26.12
N ALA A 445 -17.92 -7.62 -24.97
CA ALA A 445 -18.25 -8.42 -23.79
C ALA A 445 -19.44 -9.37 -24.02
N SER A 446 -20.39 -9.00 -24.87
CA SER A 446 -21.54 -9.83 -25.24
C SER A 446 -21.21 -10.92 -26.26
N LYS A 447 -20.16 -10.73 -27.08
CA LYS A 447 -19.72 -11.73 -28.07
C LYS A 447 -18.85 -12.82 -27.47
N TYR A 448 -18.03 -12.45 -26.48
CA TYR A 448 -16.97 -13.32 -25.97
C TYR A 448 -17.20 -13.69 -24.50
N THR A 449 -17.35 -14.99 -24.25
CA THR A 449 -17.28 -15.56 -22.90
C THR A 449 -15.83 -15.84 -22.51
N ARG A 450 -15.55 -15.95 -21.20
CA ARG A 450 -14.21 -16.30 -20.69
C ARG A 450 -13.59 -17.52 -21.38
N HIS A 451 -14.36 -18.61 -21.51
CA HIS A 451 -13.90 -19.82 -22.18
C HIS A 451 -13.61 -19.58 -23.67
N SER A 452 -14.48 -18.83 -24.35
CA SER A 452 -14.25 -18.53 -25.78
C SER A 452 -13.02 -17.65 -26.02
N ILE A 453 -12.65 -16.76 -25.09
CA ILE A 453 -11.44 -15.93 -25.21
C ILE A 453 -10.18 -16.77 -24.98
N GLN A 454 -10.20 -17.65 -23.98
CA GLN A 454 -9.09 -18.58 -23.73
C GLN A 454 -8.91 -19.54 -24.91
N ASP A 455 -10.00 -20.09 -25.43
CA ASP A 455 -10.00 -20.94 -26.63
C ASP A 455 -9.48 -20.19 -27.86
N LEU A 456 -9.96 -18.96 -28.10
CA LEU A 456 -9.49 -18.10 -29.19
C LEU A 456 -7.99 -17.80 -29.08
N TYR A 457 -7.49 -17.54 -27.88
CA TYR A 457 -6.08 -17.26 -27.64
C TYR A 457 -5.19 -18.50 -27.82
N LEU A 458 -5.60 -19.64 -27.25
CA LEU A 458 -4.80 -20.88 -27.25
C LEU A 458 -4.85 -21.61 -28.60
N ASN A 459 -6.02 -21.70 -29.22
CA ASN A 459 -6.24 -22.52 -30.42
C ASN A 459 -6.22 -21.70 -31.72
N HIS A 460 -6.42 -20.39 -31.65
CA HIS A 460 -6.46 -19.50 -32.82
C HIS A 460 -5.69 -18.16 -32.62
N PRO A 461 -4.40 -18.21 -32.25
CA PRO A 461 -3.63 -17.02 -31.88
C PRO A 461 -3.52 -15.97 -32.99
N ASP A 462 -3.48 -16.39 -34.25
CA ASP A 462 -3.42 -15.47 -35.40
C ASP A 462 -4.72 -14.69 -35.58
N ARG A 463 -5.87 -15.33 -35.30
CA ARG A 463 -7.18 -14.68 -35.32
C ARG A 463 -7.32 -13.69 -34.16
N PHE A 464 -6.84 -14.08 -32.97
CA PHE A 464 -6.79 -13.19 -31.81
C PHE A 464 -5.95 -11.93 -32.08
N LYS A 465 -4.77 -12.09 -32.70
CA LYS A 465 -3.90 -10.96 -33.10
C LYS A 465 -4.53 -10.10 -34.18
N ALA A 466 -5.19 -10.71 -35.17
CA ALA A 466 -5.82 -10.01 -36.29
C ALA A 466 -6.99 -9.11 -35.86
N GLU A 467 -7.70 -9.45 -34.78
CA GLU A 467 -8.80 -8.62 -34.27
C GLU A 467 -8.33 -7.28 -33.67
N ASN A 468 -7.05 -7.18 -33.28
CA ASN A 468 -6.41 -5.98 -32.73
C ASN A 468 -7.30 -5.16 -31.78
N ASN A 469 -8.05 -5.87 -30.93
CA ASN A 469 -9.04 -5.28 -30.04
C ASN A 469 -8.47 -5.20 -28.62
N ILE A 470 -8.10 -3.99 -28.19
CA ILE A 470 -7.58 -3.71 -26.85
C ILE A 470 -8.51 -4.24 -25.75
N PHE A 471 -9.83 -4.20 -25.96
CA PHE A 471 -10.80 -4.72 -24.98
C PHE A 471 -10.79 -6.24 -24.89
N LEU A 472 -10.59 -6.94 -26.02
CA LEU A 472 -10.43 -8.39 -26.03
C LEU A 472 -9.16 -8.82 -25.28
N GLN A 473 -8.07 -8.06 -25.45
CA GLN A 473 -6.84 -8.25 -24.68
C GLN A 473 -7.05 -7.97 -23.19
N GLN A 474 -7.79 -6.91 -22.82
CA GLN A 474 -8.14 -6.62 -21.42
C GLN A 474 -9.00 -7.71 -20.78
N MET A 475 -9.97 -8.27 -21.52
CA MET A 475 -10.77 -9.40 -21.04
C MET A 475 -9.95 -10.68 -20.89
N LEU A 476 -9.04 -10.95 -21.85
CA LEU A 476 -8.10 -12.07 -21.73
C LEU A 476 -7.21 -11.92 -20.50
N LEU A 477 -6.64 -10.72 -20.29
CA LEU A 477 -5.88 -10.41 -19.08
C LEU A 477 -6.75 -10.63 -17.83
N GLY A 478 -7.95 -10.07 -17.77
CA GLY A 478 -8.90 -10.32 -16.68
C GLY A 478 -9.13 -11.81 -16.40
N SER A 479 -9.23 -12.63 -17.45
CA SER A 479 -9.42 -14.07 -17.33
C SER A 479 -8.23 -14.82 -16.73
N PHE A 480 -7.00 -14.35 -16.99
CA PHE A 480 -5.77 -14.88 -16.38
C PHE A 480 -5.60 -14.37 -14.94
N LEU A 481 -6.07 -13.16 -14.64
CA LEU A 481 -6.01 -12.52 -13.32
C LEU A 481 -7.13 -13.00 -12.37
N GLY A 482 -7.80 -14.11 -12.70
CA GLY A 482 -8.80 -14.75 -11.84
C GLY A 482 -10.12 -13.97 -11.66
N VAL A 483 -10.32 -12.89 -12.42
CA VAL A 483 -11.59 -12.14 -12.44
C VAL A 483 -12.60 -12.96 -13.25
N LYS A 484 -13.77 -13.25 -12.65
CA LYS A 484 -14.79 -14.12 -13.24
C LYS A 484 -15.63 -13.44 -14.32
#